data_AF-A0A366FCV0-F1
#
_entry.id   AF-A0A366FCV0-F1
#
_cell.length_a   1.000
_cell.length_b   1.000
_cell.length_c   1.000
_cell.angle_alpha   90.00
_cell.angle_beta   90.00
_cell.angle_gamma   90.00
#
_symmetry.space_group_name_H-M   'P 1'
#
loop_
_entity.id
_entity.type
_entity.pdbx_description
1 polymer ?
#
loop_
_entity_poly.entity_id
_entity_poly.type
_entity_poly.pdbx_seq_one_letter_code
_entity_poly.pdbx_strand_id
1 'polypeptide(L)'
;MAIDLASQTCNMGEVRCVDKSAGASLTKELPRAPEAVLNRAPALLAASAALMGAGGVALAALATHRNGGELGRTAALFLLLHAAACLGVAAHARIARSPALVAVGFALAAGATLFAADLATSGFTGERLFPFAAPIGGSTMILAWAALAAVFALAARR
;
A
#
# COMPACT_ATOMS: atom_id res chain seq x y z
N MET A 1 -33.46 -5.56 59.74
CA MET A 1 -33.59 -4.16 60.21
C MET A 1 -32.22 -3.71 60.71
N ALA A 2 -31.47 -3.00 59.87
CA ALA A 2 -30.22 -2.28 60.14
C ALA A 2 -30.02 -1.34 58.93
N ILE A 3 -30.62 -0.15 58.97
CA ILE A 3 -30.00 1.16 59.26
C ILE A 3 -28.80 1.49 58.33
N ASP A 4 -29.18 2.22 57.28
CA ASP A 4 -28.52 3.30 56.54
C ASP A 4 -27.08 3.72 56.91
N LEU A 5 -26.21 3.76 55.91
CA LEU A 5 -25.13 4.74 55.81
C LEU A 5 -24.93 5.15 54.34
N ALA A 6 -25.83 6.00 53.86
CA ALA A 6 -25.44 7.09 52.97
C ALA A 6 -24.35 7.93 53.64
N SER A 7 -23.08 7.57 53.43
CA SER A 7 -21.96 8.49 53.60
C SER A 7 -21.25 8.65 52.26
N GLN A 8 -21.82 9.54 51.45
CA GLN A 8 -21.05 10.37 50.55
C GLN A 8 -19.91 11.01 51.34
N THR A 9 -18.70 10.49 51.19
CA THR A 9 -17.49 11.31 51.34
C THR A 9 -16.87 11.41 49.97
N CYS A 10 -17.35 12.40 49.23
CA CYS A 10 -16.75 12.88 47.99
C CYS A 10 -15.78 14.03 48.33
N ASN A 11 -14.66 14.06 47.62
CA ASN A 11 -13.57 15.07 47.59
C ASN A 11 -12.45 14.87 48.62
N MET A 12 -11.15 14.93 48.26
CA MET A 12 -10.49 15.85 47.34
C MET A 12 -9.37 15.16 46.52
N GLY A 13 -9.37 15.37 45.20
CA GLY A 13 -8.24 15.03 44.32
C GLY A 13 -8.55 14.08 43.16
N GLU A 14 -9.56 14.41 42.35
CA GLU A 14 -9.73 14.04 40.93
C GLU A 14 -9.22 12.65 40.47
N VAL A 15 -9.83 11.56 40.94
CA VAL A 15 -9.83 10.28 40.22
C VAL A 15 -11.26 9.75 40.18
N ARG A 16 -11.94 9.95 39.05
CA ARG A 16 -13.29 9.42 38.81
C ARG A 16 -13.24 7.89 38.90
N CYS A 17 -13.98 7.30 39.84
CA CYS A 17 -14.28 5.87 39.81
C CYS A 17 -15.05 5.55 38.52
N VAL A 18 -14.40 4.85 37.59
CA VAL A 18 -15.05 4.33 36.38
C VAL A 18 -15.94 3.17 36.79
N ASP A 19 -17.24 3.31 36.59
CA ASP A 19 -18.22 2.27 36.86
C ASP A 19 -18.01 1.09 35.90
N LYS A 20 -17.77 -0.10 36.43
CA LYS A 20 -17.51 -1.32 35.66
C LYS A 20 -18.73 -1.72 34.80
N SER A 21 -19.92 -1.27 35.20
CA SER A 21 -21.17 -1.46 34.45
C SER A 21 -21.28 -0.59 33.20
N ALA A 22 -20.55 0.53 33.12
CA ALA A 22 -20.47 1.36 31.91
C ALA A 22 -19.68 0.67 30.78
N GLY A 23 -18.64 -0.11 31.11
CA GLY A 23 -17.80 -0.83 30.14
C GLY A 23 -18.55 -1.93 29.37
N ALA A 24 -19.55 -2.56 29.99
CA ALA A 24 -20.38 -3.57 29.32
C ALA A 24 -21.40 -2.96 28.35
N SER A 25 -21.83 -1.71 28.57
CA SER A 25 -22.74 -1.01 27.64
C SER A 25 -22.00 -0.35 26.47
N LEU A 26 -20.77 0.13 26.69
CA LEU A 26 -19.92 0.74 25.66
C LEU A 26 -19.49 -0.25 24.56
N THR A 27 -19.39 -1.53 24.88
CA THR A 27 -19.11 -2.58 23.87
C THR A 27 -20.35 -2.98 23.06
N LYS A 28 -21.56 -2.61 23.52
CA LYS A 28 -22.83 -2.90 22.85
C LYS A 28 -23.26 -1.78 21.89
N GLU A 29 -22.82 -0.56 22.17
CA GLU A 29 -23.09 0.66 21.40
C GLU A 29 -21.92 1.06 20.48
N LEU A 30 -20.81 0.33 20.44
CA LEU A 30 -19.83 0.57 19.38
C LEU A 30 -20.49 0.17 18.07
N PRO A 31 -20.74 1.09 17.12
CA PRO A 31 -21.22 0.71 15.81
C PRO A 31 -20.21 -0.32 15.29
N ARG A 32 -20.61 -1.58 15.11
CA ARG A 32 -19.84 -2.49 14.26
C ARG A 32 -19.63 -1.71 12.98
N ALA A 33 -18.39 -1.32 12.70
CA ALA A 33 -18.05 -0.39 11.64
C ALA A 33 -18.96 -0.66 10.42
N PRO A 34 -19.89 0.25 10.09
CA PRO A 34 -20.75 0.07 8.93
C PRO A 34 -19.97 0.08 7.59
N GLU A 35 -18.64 0.16 7.62
CA GLU A 35 -17.75 0.40 6.47
C GLU A 35 -16.78 -0.76 6.12
N ALA A 36 -16.88 -1.94 6.76
CA ALA A 36 -15.95 -3.06 6.51
C ALA A 36 -16.15 -3.78 5.15
N VAL A 37 -16.91 -3.20 4.22
CA VAL A 37 -16.67 -3.42 2.79
C VAL A 37 -15.56 -2.44 2.38
N LEU A 38 -14.38 -2.64 2.96
CA LEU A 38 -13.17 -1.98 2.48
C LEU A 38 -13.07 -2.35 0.99
N ASN A 39 -13.03 -1.35 0.12
CA ASN A 39 -12.74 -1.61 -1.28
C ASN A 39 -11.43 -2.42 -1.31
N ARG A 40 -11.51 -3.71 -1.67
CA ARG A 40 -10.36 -4.62 -1.54
C ARG A 40 -9.25 -4.23 -2.50
N ALA A 41 -9.60 -3.52 -3.57
CA ALA A 41 -8.70 -3.22 -4.66
C ALA A 41 -7.48 -2.37 -4.24
N PRO A 42 -7.60 -1.26 -3.46
CA PRO A 42 -6.46 -0.60 -2.84
C PRO A 42 -5.57 -1.51 -1.98
N ALA A 43 -6.17 -2.43 -1.21
CA ALA A 43 -5.41 -3.36 -0.37
C ALA A 43 -4.64 -4.40 -1.22
N LEU A 44 -5.26 -4.90 -2.30
CA LEU A 44 -4.61 -5.77 -3.27
C LEU A 44 -3.46 -5.06 -4.00
N LEU A 45 -3.65 -3.78 -4.35
CA LEU A 45 -2.58 -2.96 -4.93
C LEU A 45 -1.42 -2.82 -3.94
N ALA A 46 -1.71 -2.50 -2.67
CA ALA A 46 -0.69 -2.41 -1.63
C ALA A 46 0.04 -3.75 -1.41
N ALA A 47 -0.67 -4.89 -1.45
CA ALA A 47 -0.07 -6.21 -1.38
C ALA A 47 0.86 -6.49 -2.57
N SER A 48 0.43 -6.15 -3.79
CA SER A 48 1.29 -6.28 -4.99
C SER A 48 2.54 -5.39 -4.88
N ALA A 49 2.40 -4.18 -4.36
CA ALA A 49 3.52 -3.27 -4.12
C ALA A 49 4.50 -3.83 -3.07
N ALA A 50 4.00 -4.47 -2.00
CA ALA A 50 4.86 -5.13 -1.02
C ALA A 50 5.65 -6.30 -1.64
N LEU A 51 5.03 -7.09 -2.52
CA LEU A 51 5.71 -8.15 -3.27
C LEU A 51 6.76 -7.60 -4.23
N MET A 52 6.47 -6.50 -4.93
CA MET A 52 7.44 -5.79 -5.75
C MET A 52 8.63 -5.32 -4.90
N GLY A 53 8.38 -4.75 -3.71
CA GLY A 53 9.43 -4.33 -2.80
C GLY A 53 10.33 -5.49 -2.36
N ALA A 54 9.75 -6.60 -1.95
CA ALA A 54 10.49 -7.82 -1.59
C ALA A 54 11.31 -8.35 -2.78
N GLY A 55 10.71 -8.40 -3.98
CA GLY A 55 11.40 -8.77 -5.20
C GLY A 55 12.56 -7.84 -5.54
N GLY A 56 12.39 -6.53 -5.34
CA GLY A 56 13.41 -5.52 -5.60
C GLY A 56 14.61 -5.67 -4.67
N VAL A 57 14.38 -5.92 -3.37
CA VAL A 57 15.46 -6.23 -2.41
C VAL A 57 16.17 -7.52 -2.78
N ALA A 58 15.42 -8.57 -3.14
CA ALA A 58 15.99 -9.83 -3.59
C ALA A 58 16.86 -9.65 -4.84
N LEU A 59 16.39 -8.89 -5.84
CA LEU A 59 17.16 -8.56 -7.04
C LEU A 59 18.41 -7.75 -6.73
N ALA A 60 18.35 -6.79 -5.79
CA ALA A 60 19.52 -6.02 -5.36
C ALA A 60 20.59 -6.91 -4.71
N ALA A 61 20.16 -7.85 -3.86
CA ALA A 61 21.05 -8.83 -3.25
C ALA A 61 21.67 -9.76 -4.31
N LEU A 62 20.85 -10.28 -5.23
CA LEU A 62 21.32 -11.12 -6.33
C LEU A 62 22.29 -10.39 -7.25
N ALA A 63 22.05 -9.12 -7.58
CA ALA A 63 22.94 -8.32 -8.42
C ALA A 63 24.32 -8.17 -7.79
N THR A 64 24.38 -7.99 -6.46
CA THR A 64 25.63 -7.87 -5.69
C THR A 64 26.40 -9.19 -5.58
N HIS A 65 25.69 -10.33 -5.43
CA HIS A 65 26.33 -11.63 -5.15
C HIS A 65 26.50 -12.56 -6.35
N ARG A 66 25.69 -12.41 -7.41
CA ARG A 66 25.56 -13.38 -8.53
C ARG A 66 25.82 -12.77 -9.91
N ASN A 67 26.60 -11.68 -9.99
CA ASN A 67 27.01 -11.02 -11.24
C ASN A 67 25.85 -10.59 -12.17
N GLY A 68 24.73 -10.09 -11.62
CA GLY A 68 23.62 -9.54 -12.43
C GLY A 68 23.94 -8.24 -13.19
N GLY A 69 25.14 -7.70 -13.00
CA GLY A 69 25.63 -6.48 -13.64
C GLY A 69 24.74 -5.26 -13.41
N GLU A 70 24.90 -4.28 -14.28
CA GLU A 70 24.14 -3.02 -14.21
C GLU A 70 22.65 -3.22 -14.50
N LEU A 71 22.30 -4.20 -15.33
CA LEU A 71 20.90 -4.51 -15.66
C LEU A 71 20.14 -5.06 -14.44
N GLY A 72 20.74 -5.98 -13.67
CA GLY A 72 20.14 -6.49 -12.44
C GLY A 72 19.98 -5.40 -11.37
N ARG A 73 20.97 -4.50 -11.24
CA ARG A 73 20.89 -3.34 -10.34
C ARG A 73 19.79 -2.37 -10.77
N THR A 74 19.65 -2.11 -12.08
CA THR A 74 18.60 -1.28 -12.64
C THR A 74 17.21 -1.90 -12.41
N ALA A 75 17.06 -3.21 -12.64
CA ALA A 75 15.82 -3.93 -12.38
C ALA A 75 15.36 -3.78 -10.93
N ALA A 76 16.29 -3.95 -9.97
CA ALA A 76 16.01 -3.78 -8.55
C ALA A 76 15.54 -2.35 -8.21
N LEU A 77 16.26 -1.33 -8.70
CA LEU A 77 15.92 0.07 -8.46
C LEU A 77 14.53 0.44 -9.02
N PHE A 78 14.23 0.03 -10.25
CA PHE A 78 12.92 0.28 -10.85
C PHE A 78 11.81 -0.39 -10.04
N LEU A 79 12.00 -1.64 -9.63
CA LEU A 79 10.98 -2.38 -8.88
C LEU A 79 10.73 -1.77 -7.48
N LEU A 80 11.79 -1.37 -6.76
CA LEU A 80 11.70 -0.70 -5.46
C LEU A 80 11.02 0.67 -5.54
N LEU A 81 11.40 1.48 -6.52
CA LEU A 81 10.85 2.83 -6.67
C LEU A 81 9.36 2.79 -6.99
N HIS A 82 8.96 1.87 -7.89
CA HIS A 82 7.56 1.71 -8.26
C HIS A 82 6.74 1.00 -7.17
N ALA A 83 7.35 0.15 -6.34
CA ALA A 83 6.70 -0.38 -5.14
C ALA A 83 6.30 0.75 -4.18
N ALA A 84 7.23 1.66 -3.86
CA ALA A 84 6.94 2.82 -3.01
C ALA A 84 5.85 3.72 -3.61
N ALA A 85 5.92 3.98 -4.92
CA ALA A 85 4.88 4.74 -5.62
C ALA A 85 3.51 4.06 -5.54
N CYS A 86 3.43 2.73 -5.76
CA CYS A 86 2.18 1.98 -5.70
C CYS A 86 1.57 1.94 -4.28
N LEU A 87 2.40 1.87 -3.22
CA LEU A 87 1.92 2.03 -1.84
C LEU A 87 1.30 3.42 -1.61
N GLY A 88 1.94 4.47 -2.11
CA GLY A 88 1.40 5.83 -2.06
C GLY A 88 0.07 5.98 -2.80
N VAL A 89 -0.02 5.43 -4.02
CA VAL A 89 -1.24 5.41 -4.82
C VAL A 89 -2.34 4.61 -4.12
N ALA A 90 -2.05 3.45 -3.55
CA ALA A 90 -3.01 2.63 -2.81
C ALA A 90 -3.55 3.38 -1.58
N ALA A 91 -2.67 4.02 -0.81
CA ALA A 91 -3.06 4.81 0.35
C ALA A 91 -3.97 5.99 -0.05
N HIS A 92 -3.60 6.72 -1.10
CA HIS A 92 -4.37 7.85 -1.59
C HIS A 92 -5.71 7.42 -2.19
N ALA A 93 -5.74 6.33 -2.96
CA ALA A 93 -6.96 5.75 -3.53
C ALA A 93 -7.97 5.33 -2.45
N ARG A 94 -7.48 4.85 -1.29
CA ARG A 94 -8.33 4.51 -0.14
C ARG A 94 -8.98 5.75 0.48
N ILE A 95 -8.23 6.85 0.62
CA ILE A 95 -8.74 8.11 1.18
C ILE A 95 -9.71 8.79 0.20
N ALA A 96 -9.29 8.95 -1.05
CA ALA A 96 -10.06 9.60 -2.11
C ALA A 96 -11.21 8.73 -2.67
N ARG A 97 -11.31 7.46 -2.25
CA ARG A 97 -12.25 6.44 -2.76
C ARG A 97 -12.29 6.38 -4.30
N SER A 98 -11.15 6.58 -4.94
CA SER A 98 -11.04 6.75 -6.40
C SER A 98 -10.66 5.43 -7.08
N PRO A 99 -11.59 4.76 -7.81
CA PRO A 99 -11.26 3.54 -8.55
C PRO A 99 -10.27 3.79 -9.69
N ALA A 100 -10.22 5.02 -10.23
CA ALA A 100 -9.27 5.40 -11.27
C ALA A 100 -7.82 5.31 -10.78
N LEU A 101 -7.54 5.78 -9.56
CA LEU A 101 -6.20 5.65 -8.97
C LEU A 101 -5.80 4.19 -8.78
N VAL A 102 -6.74 3.32 -8.41
CA VAL A 102 -6.47 1.88 -8.26
C VAL A 102 -6.12 1.24 -9.60
N ALA A 103 -6.91 1.53 -10.65
CA ALA A 103 -6.66 0.99 -11.98
C ALA A 103 -5.30 1.42 -12.54
N VAL A 104 -4.98 2.71 -12.42
CA VAL A 104 -3.68 3.24 -12.87
C VAL A 104 -2.53 2.69 -12.01
N GLY A 105 -2.74 2.50 -10.71
CA GLY A 105 -1.77 1.86 -9.82
C GLY A 105 -1.45 0.42 -10.23
N PHE A 106 -2.46 -0.38 -10.61
CA PHE A 106 -2.22 -1.73 -11.12
C PHE A 106 -1.50 -1.72 -12.47
N ALA A 107 -1.82 -0.79 -13.37
CA ALA A 107 -1.09 -0.62 -14.62
C ALA A 107 0.39 -0.29 -14.36
N LEU A 108 0.66 0.59 -13.40
CA LEU A 108 2.01 0.95 -12.99
C LEU A 108 2.77 -0.26 -12.42
N ALA A 109 2.13 -1.02 -11.51
CA ALA A 109 2.69 -2.23 -10.92
C ALA A 109 3.02 -3.30 -11.96
N ALA A 110 2.10 -3.54 -12.90
CA ALA A 110 2.29 -4.51 -13.99
C ALA A 110 3.43 -4.09 -14.93
N GLY A 111 3.46 -2.82 -15.36
CA GLY A 111 4.51 -2.29 -16.23
C GLY A 111 5.90 -2.36 -15.58
N ALA A 112 6.00 -1.97 -14.30
CA ALA A 112 7.26 -2.01 -13.56
C ALA A 112 7.75 -3.44 -13.32
N THR A 113 6.85 -4.36 -12.98
CA THR A 113 7.20 -5.77 -12.78
C THR A 113 7.67 -6.40 -14.08
N LEU A 114 6.98 -6.16 -15.19
CA LEU A 114 7.36 -6.67 -16.50
C LEU A 114 8.72 -6.12 -16.96
N PHE A 115 8.93 -4.81 -16.82
CA PHE A 115 10.20 -4.17 -17.16
C PHE A 115 11.34 -4.73 -16.30
N ALA A 116 11.18 -4.76 -14.99
CA ALA A 116 12.20 -5.29 -14.09
C ALA A 116 12.49 -6.78 -14.34
N ALA A 117 11.48 -7.59 -14.65
CA ALA A 117 11.66 -9.00 -14.99
C ALA A 117 12.46 -9.19 -16.29
N ASP A 118 12.22 -8.38 -17.33
CA ASP A 118 13.00 -8.44 -18.58
C ASP A 118 14.47 -8.05 -18.34
N LEU A 119 14.72 -6.97 -17.58
CA LEU A 119 16.09 -6.56 -17.23
C LEU A 119 16.79 -7.57 -16.33
N ALA A 120 16.09 -8.14 -15.35
CA ALA A 120 16.66 -9.16 -14.48
C ALA A 120 17.04 -10.40 -15.32
N THR A 121 16.14 -10.89 -16.17
CA THR A 121 16.41 -12.03 -17.06
C THR A 121 17.62 -11.74 -17.95
N SER A 122 17.63 -10.56 -18.58
CA SER A 122 18.75 -10.12 -19.44
C SER A 122 20.07 -10.02 -18.66
N GLY A 123 20.03 -9.49 -17.44
CA GLY A 123 21.23 -9.29 -16.61
C GLY A 123 21.80 -10.59 -16.04
N PHE A 124 20.96 -11.57 -15.70
CA PHE A 124 21.41 -12.82 -15.07
C PHE A 124 21.62 -13.98 -16.05
N THR A 125 20.93 -13.99 -17.20
CA THR A 125 20.99 -15.09 -18.17
C THR A 125 21.60 -14.70 -19.51
N GLY A 126 21.72 -13.40 -19.79
CA GLY A 126 22.10 -12.89 -21.11
C GLY A 126 20.95 -12.90 -22.14
N GLU A 127 19.81 -13.51 -21.81
CA GLU A 127 18.64 -13.62 -22.68
C GLU A 127 17.52 -12.67 -22.27
N ARG A 128 16.68 -12.28 -23.23
CA ARG A 128 15.49 -11.47 -22.95
C ARG A 128 14.35 -12.35 -22.45
N LEU A 129 13.45 -11.80 -21.63
CA LEU A 129 12.27 -12.55 -21.16
C LEU A 129 11.36 -12.91 -22.34
N PHE A 130 11.13 -11.94 -23.22
CA PHE A 130 10.58 -12.13 -24.56
C PHE A 130 10.86 -10.87 -25.42
N PRO A 131 10.75 -10.94 -26.76
CA PRO A 131 10.94 -9.77 -27.61
C PRO A 131 9.99 -8.63 -27.22
N PHE A 132 10.52 -7.41 -27.06
CA PHE A 132 9.77 -6.20 -26.67
C PHE A 132 9.21 -6.14 -25.24
N ALA A 133 9.59 -7.05 -24.33
CA ALA A 133 9.14 -6.99 -22.94
C ALA A 133 9.49 -5.67 -22.24
N ALA A 134 10.77 -5.23 -22.28
CA ALA A 134 11.17 -3.93 -21.74
C ALA A 134 10.45 -2.73 -22.41
N PRO A 135 10.36 -2.63 -23.75
CA PRO A 135 9.56 -1.58 -24.38
C PRO A 135 8.10 -1.53 -23.90
N ILE A 136 7.41 -2.68 -23.85
CA ILE A 136 6.01 -2.73 -23.42
C ILE A 136 5.89 -2.32 -21.94
N GLY A 137 6.75 -2.86 -21.07
CA GLY A 137 6.80 -2.49 -19.66
C GLY A 137 7.08 -1.00 -19.44
N GLY A 138 8.08 -0.46 -20.15
CA GLY A 138 8.46 0.95 -20.11
C GLY A 138 7.34 1.88 -20.59
N SER A 139 6.75 1.61 -21.75
CA SER A 139 5.63 2.39 -22.28
C SER A 139 4.42 2.34 -21.36
N THR A 140 4.13 1.17 -20.76
CA THR A 140 3.04 1.03 -19.77
C THR A 140 3.29 1.90 -18.54
N MET A 141 4.52 1.93 -18.02
CA MET A 141 4.88 2.82 -16.90
C MET A 141 4.73 4.30 -17.27
N ILE A 142 5.22 4.72 -18.44
CA ILE A 142 5.09 6.12 -18.91
C ILE A 142 3.62 6.53 -18.97
N LEU A 143 2.77 5.70 -19.59
CA LEU A 143 1.34 5.96 -19.69
C LEU A 143 0.66 5.99 -18.31
N ALA A 144 1.05 5.10 -17.39
CA ALA A 144 0.51 5.07 -16.03
C ALA A 144 0.90 6.34 -15.23
N TRP A 145 2.15 6.80 -15.32
CA TRP A 145 2.58 8.05 -14.69
C TRP A 145 1.86 9.27 -15.28
N ALA A 146 1.71 9.34 -16.60
CA ALA A 146 0.94 10.39 -17.25
C ALA A 146 -0.54 10.37 -16.83
N ALA A 147 -1.13 9.17 -16.70
CA ALA A 147 -2.50 9.01 -16.21
C ALA A 147 -2.64 9.43 -14.74
N LEU A 148 -1.68 9.10 -13.86
CA LEU A 148 -1.68 9.61 -12.48
C LEU A 148 -1.65 11.14 -12.46
N ALA A 149 -0.76 11.75 -13.24
CA ALA A 149 -0.69 13.21 -13.36
C ALA A 149 -2.04 13.81 -13.80
N ALA A 150 -2.69 13.20 -14.80
CA ALA A 150 -4.01 13.64 -15.26
C ALA A 150 -5.09 13.47 -14.16
N VAL A 151 -5.12 12.34 -13.46
CA VAL A 151 -6.09 12.08 -12.37
C VAL A 151 -5.93 13.12 -11.26
N PHE A 152 -4.70 13.40 -10.83
CA PHE A 152 -4.44 14.41 -9.80
C PHE A 152 -4.76 15.83 -10.28
N ALA A 153 -4.38 16.18 -11.51
CA ALA A 153 -4.69 17.49 -12.09
C ALA A 153 -6.20 17.73 -12.22
N LEU A 154 -6.97 16.70 -12.60
CA LEU A 154 -8.43 16.77 -12.67
C LEU A 154 -9.07 16.85 -11.29
N ALA A 155 -8.52 16.15 -10.29
CA ALA A 155 -8.99 16.22 -8.92
C ALA A 155 -8.76 17.62 -8.31
N ALA A 156 -7.64 18.27 -8.62
CA ALA A 156 -7.31 19.62 -8.13
C ALA A 156 -8.20 20.73 -8.71
N ARG A 157 -8.98 20.45 -9.77
CA ARG A 157 -9.92 21.40 -10.39
C ARG A 157 -11.33 21.33 -9.80
N ARG A 158 -11.60 20.39 -8.88
CA ARG A 158 -12.90 20.18 -8.24
C ARG A 158 -12.91 20.80 -6.85
#